data_AF-A0A2H0TKT3-F1
#
_entry.id   AF-A0A2H0TKT3-F1
#
_cell.length_a   1.000
_cell.length_b   1.000
_cell.length_c   1.000
_cell.angle_alpha   90.00
_cell.angle_beta   90.00
_cell.angle_gamma   90.00
#
_symmetry.space_group_name_H-M   'P 1'
#
loop_
_entity.id
_entity.type
_entity.pdbx_description
1 polymer ?
#
loop_
_entity_poly.entity_id
_entity_poly.type
_entity_poly.pdbx_seq_one_letter_code
_entity_poly.pdbx_strand_id
1 'polypeptide(L)'
;MGLLISQILLAVLGLWLATIFVPKVEFTGSIQTFLIAGAILGALNFFLKPILKKITLPLRILTLGLFGFLINMGIIWIVDIIFPELVIPGIVPLFWTTLIIWALGYIISKLFGKEPAPIKSA
;
A
#
# COMPACT_ATOMS: atom_id res chain seq x y z
N MET A 1 -17.98 3.90 -1.38
CA MET A 1 -17.11 5.05 -1.03
C MET A 1 -16.22 4.80 0.19
N GLY A 2 -16.74 4.29 1.32
CA GLY A 2 -15.93 4.07 2.53
C GLY A 2 -14.65 3.22 2.37
N LEU A 3 -14.68 2.23 1.47
CA LEU A 3 -13.52 1.39 1.17
C LEU A 3 -12.39 2.11 0.42
N LEU A 4 -12.70 3.13 -0.40
CA LEU A 4 -11.66 3.88 -1.11
C LEU A 4 -10.99 4.87 -0.15
N ILE A 5 -11.79 5.55 0.67
CA ILE A 5 -11.29 6.50 1.67
C ILE A 5 -10.35 5.80 2.64
N SER A 6 -10.67 4.59 3.10
CA SER A 6 -9.76 3.83 3.96
C SER A 6 -8.45 3.47 3.27
N GLN A 7 -8.46 3.12 1.98
CA GLN A 7 -7.23 2.87 1.22
C GLN A 7 -6.37 4.13 1.08
N ILE A 8 -6.99 5.27 0.84
CA ILE A 8 -6.29 6.56 0.75
C ILE A 8 -5.68 6.93 2.10
N LEU A 9 -6.44 6.83 3.19
CA LEU A 9 -5.92 7.12 4.53
C LEU A 9 -4.78 6.18 4.91
N LEU A 10 -4.91 4.88 4.63
CA LEU A 10 -3.86 3.89 4.82
C LEU A 10 -2.60 4.20 4.00
N ALA A 11 -2.78 4.61 2.75
CA ALA A 11 -1.67 4.94 1.86
C ALA A 11 -0.93 6.20 2.30
N VAL A 12 -1.65 7.28 2.64
CA VAL A 12 -1.07 8.54 3.14
C VAL A 12 -0.32 8.29 4.45
N LEU A 13 -0.96 7.65 5.42
CA LEU A 13 -0.34 7.36 6.72
C LEU A 13 0.85 6.41 6.57
N GLY A 14 0.74 5.40 5.73
CA GLY A 14 1.81 4.44 5.51
C GLY A 14 3.02 5.04 4.80
N LEU A 15 2.82 5.91 3.80
CA LEU A 15 3.90 6.69 3.20
C LEU A 15 4.56 7.62 4.21
N TRP A 16 3.77 8.27 5.06
CA TRP A 16 4.29 9.19 6.08
C TRP A 16 5.14 8.46 7.12
N LEU A 17 4.70 7.29 7.57
CA LEU A 17 5.52 6.44 8.42
C LEU A 17 6.79 5.98 7.68
N ALA A 18 6.70 5.65 6.40
CA ALA A 18 7.85 5.25 5.62
C ALA A 18 8.92 6.35 5.53
N THR A 19 8.53 7.62 5.35
CA THR A 19 9.48 8.74 5.32
C THR A 19 10.20 8.96 6.66
N ILE A 20 9.66 8.44 7.76
CA ILE A 20 10.25 8.58 9.10
C ILE A 20 11.13 7.36 9.43
N PHE A 21 10.64 6.15 9.16
CA PHE A 21 11.25 4.91 9.64
C PHE A 21 12.19 4.25 8.62
N VAL A 22 12.08 4.56 7.33
CA VAL A 22 12.89 3.93 6.29
C VAL A 22 14.00 4.88 5.85
N PRO A 23 15.28 4.53 6.06
CA PRO A 23 16.38 5.33 5.56
C PRO A 23 16.29 5.51 4.04
N LYS A 24 16.61 6.73 3.58
CA LYS A 24 16.60 7.14 2.16
C LYS A 24 15.21 7.29 1.53
N VAL A 25 14.12 7.06 2.27
CA VAL A 25 12.78 7.42 1.79
C VAL A 25 12.54 8.88 2.12
N GLU A 26 12.51 9.70 1.09
CA GLU A 26 12.42 11.15 1.25
C GLU A 26 11.22 11.69 0.48
N PHE A 27 10.63 12.74 1.04
CA PHE A 27 9.60 13.52 0.36
C PHE A 27 9.94 15.00 0.46
N THR A 28 10.16 15.65 -0.69
CA THR A 28 10.64 17.04 -0.77
C THR A 28 9.58 18.04 -1.22
N GLY A 29 8.37 17.57 -1.51
CA GLY A 29 7.26 18.38 -2.00
C GLY A 29 6.44 19.06 -0.91
N SER A 30 5.40 19.79 -1.35
CA SER A 30 4.42 20.39 -0.44
C SER A 30 3.53 19.33 0.23
N ILE A 31 2.89 19.68 1.35
CA ILE A 31 1.88 18.82 1.99
C ILE A 31 0.73 18.48 1.03
N GLN A 32 0.38 19.39 0.12
CA GLN A 32 -0.65 19.14 -0.89
C GLN A 32 -0.21 18.04 -1.86
N THR A 33 1.02 18.13 -2.37
CA THR A 33 1.60 17.10 -3.24
C THR A 33 1.69 15.75 -2.52
N PHE A 34 2.03 15.74 -1.23
CA PHE A 34 2.09 14.53 -0.41
C PHE A 34 0.72 13.84 -0.31
N LEU A 35 -0.32 14.62 -0.02
CA LEU A 35 -1.69 14.11 0.06
C LEU A 35 -2.17 13.59 -1.29
N ILE A 36 -1.81 14.25 -2.40
CA ILE A 36 -2.12 13.78 -3.75
C ILE A 36 -1.39 12.47 -4.04
N ALA A 37 -0.10 12.35 -3.72
CA ALA A 37 0.67 11.13 -3.91
C ALA A 37 0.06 9.95 -3.12
N GLY A 38 -0.28 10.16 -1.86
CA GLY A 38 -0.97 9.16 -1.05
C GLY A 38 -2.38 8.84 -1.55
N ALA A 39 -3.11 9.80 -2.11
CA ALA A 39 -4.41 9.58 -2.73
C ALA A 39 -4.29 8.72 -4.00
N ILE A 40 -3.30 8.98 -4.86
CA ILE A 40 -3.00 8.15 -6.03
C ILE A 40 -2.58 6.75 -5.60
N LEU A 41 -1.72 6.61 -4.58
CA LEU A 41 -1.35 5.30 -4.04
C LEU A 41 -2.58 4.53 -3.51
N GLY A 42 -3.48 5.21 -2.80
CA GLY A 42 -4.74 4.62 -2.34
C GLY A 42 -5.64 4.19 -3.50
N ALA A 43 -5.75 5.01 -4.54
CA ALA A 43 -6.50 4.69 -5.75
C ALA A 43 -5.91 3.47 -6.49
N LEU A 44 -4.59 3.41 -6.68
CA LEU A 44 -3.93 2.23 -7.26
C LEU A 44 -4.16 0.97 -6.42
N ASN A 45 -4.09 1.08 -5.09
CA ASN A 45 -4.42 -0.04 -4.20
C ASN A 45 -5.88 -0.50 -4.32
N PHE A 46 -6.80 0.40 -4.62
CA PHE A 46 -8.21 0.07 -4.79
C PHE A 46 -8.53 -0.51 -6.17
N PHE A 47 -8.01 0.08 -7.25
CA PHE A 47 -8.34 -0.30 -8.63
C PHE A 47 -7.37 -1.30 -9.23
N LEU A 48 -6.06 -1.07 -9.11
CA LEU A 48 -5.03 -1.84 -9.79
C LEU A 48 -4.74 -3.16 -9.06
N LYS A 49 -4.62 -3.12 -7.73
CA LYS A 49 -4.30 -4.30 -6.92
C LYS A 49 -5.25 -5.49 -7.09
N PRO A 50 -6.59 -5.32 -7.16
CA PRO A 50 -7.49 -6.46 -7.42
C PRO A 50 -7.29 -7.10 -8.79
N ILE A 51 -7.02 -6.29 -9.82
CA ILE A 51 -6.77 -6.75 -11.18
C ILE A 51 -5.47 -7.54 -11.20
N LEU A 52 -4.38 -6.97 -10.67
CA LEU A 52 -3.08 -7.63 -10.59
C LEU A 52 -3.17 -8.92 -9.78
N LYS A 53 -3.90 -8.94 -8.66
CA LYS A 53 -4.11 -10.16 -7.86
C LYS A 53 -4.78 -11.29 -8.63
N LYS A 54 -5.73 -10.98 -9.51
CA LYS A 54 -6.41 -11.98 -10.35
C LYS A 54 -5.47 -12.54 -11.42
N ILE A 55 -4.79 -11.65 -12.15
CA ILE A 55 -3.88 -12.04 -13.24
C ILE A 55 -2.68 -12.84 -12.71
N THR A 56 -2.14 -12.41 -11.57
CA THR A 56 -0.93 -13.00 -10.98
C THR A 56 -1.23 -14.17 -10.04
N LEU A 57 -2.49 -14.61 -9.94
CA LEU A 57 -2.90 -15.67 -9.02
C LEU A 57 -2.09 -16.97 -9.19
N PRO A 58 -1.84 -17.48 -10.42
CA PRO A 58 -1.05 -18.70 -10.58
C PRO A 58 0.37 -18.54 -10.06
N LEU A 59 1.05 -17.45 -10.42
CA LEU A 59 2.39 -17.12 -9.94
C LEU A 59 2.41 -16.94 -8.42
N ARG A 60 1.39 -16.31 -7.84
CA ARG A 60 1.28 -16.16 -6.39
C ARG A 60 1.19 -17.51 -5.68
N ILE A 61 0.46 -18.47 -6.24
CA ILE A 61 0.39 -19.82 -5.67
C ILE A 61 1.75 -20.52 -5.78
N LEU A 62 2.40 -20.46 -6.95
CA LEU A 62 3.72 -21.07 -7.19
C LEU A 62 4.81 -20.50 -6.27
N THR A 63 4.73 -19.20 -5.98
CA THR A 63 5.68 -18.48 -5.10
C THR A 63 5.26 -18.45 -3.63
N LEU A 64 4.25 -19.23 -3.23
CA LEU A 64 3.71 -19.26 -1.85
C LEU A 64 3.30 -17.87 -1.31
N GLY A 65 2.83 -17.00 -2.20
CA GLY A 65 2.36 -15.66 -1.88
C GLY A 65 3.44 -14.57 -2.00
N LEU A 66 4.72 -14.91 -2.18
CA LEU A 66 5.82 -13.95 -2.29
C LEU A 66 5.61 -12.96 -3.44
N PHE A 67 5.10 -13.43 -4.59
CA PHE A 67 4.81 -12.53 -5.72
C PHE A 67 3.76 -11.47 -5.37
N GLY A 68 2.87 -11.75 -4.40
CA GLY A 68 1.91 -10.76 -3.91
C GLY A 68 2.59 -9.59 -3.20
N PHE A 69 3.73 -9.82 -2.55
CA PHE A 69 4.54 -8.77 -1.94
C PHE A 69 5.21 -7.91 -3.01
N LEU A 70 5.78 -8.52 -4.05
CA LEU A 70 6.35 -7.81 -5.20
C LEU A 70 5.34 -6.91 -5.90
N ILE A 71 4.09 -7.36 -6.02
CA ILE A 71 3.01 -6.52 -6.59
C ILE A 71 2.72 -5.30 -5.71
N ASN A 72 2.73 -5.44 -4.38
CA ASN A 72 2.56 -4.29 -3.49
C ASN A 72 3.73 -3.30 -3.61
N MET A 73 4.97 -3.81 -3.66
CA MET A 73 6.15 -2.97 -3.91
C MET A 73 6.06 -2.26 -5.26
N GLY A 74 5.65 -2.96 -6.31
CA GLY A 74 5.48 -2.40 -7.64
C GLY A 74 4.44 -1.28 -7.69
N ILE A 75 3.35 -1.40 -6.93
CA ILE A 75 2.34 -0.33 -6.83
C ILE A 75 2.93 0.93 -6.16
N ILE A 76 3.73 0.78 -5.11
CA ILE A 76 4.41 1.91 -4.44
C ILE A 76 5.44 2.53 -5.38
N TRP A 77 6.19 1.68 -6.09
CA TRP A 77 7.19 2.12 -7.07
C TRP A 77 6.57 2.90 -8.24
N ILE A 78 5.35 2.56 -8.67
CA ILE A 78 4.63 3.37 -9.66
C ILE A 78 4.42 4.80 -9.14
N VAL A 79 4.10 4.98 -7.86
CA VAL A 79 3.89 6.32 -7.27
C VAL A 79 5.20 7.08 -7.13
N ASP A 80 6.28 6.40 -6.72
CA ASP A 80 7.64 6.94 -6.71
C ASP A 80 8.07 7.46 -8.10
N ILE A 81 7.70 6.77 -9.19
CA ILE A 81 7.96 7.26 -10.57
C ILE A 81 7.08 8.46 -10.94
N ILE A 82 5.81 8.44 -10.55
CA ILE A 82 4.83 9.48 -10.95
C ILE A 82 5.10 10.80 -10.24
N PHE A 83 5.59 10.76 -9.01
CA PHE A 83 5.81 11.92 -8.15
C PHE A 83 7.31 12.14 -7.93
N PRO A 84 7.97 13.05 -8.67
CA PRO A 84 9.39 13.36 -8.49
C PRO A 84 9.75 13.80 -7.07
N GLU A 85 8.78 14.33 -6.33
CA GLU A 85 8.94 14.75 -4.95
C GLU A 85 9.02 13.58 -3.97
N LEU A 86 8.56 12.39 -4.34
CA LEU A 86 8.69 11.16 -3.55
C LEU A 86 9.87 10.36 -4.09
N VAL A 87 10.89 10.14 -3.27
CA VAL A 87 12.09 9.39 -3.66
C VAL A 87 12.23 8.14 -2.79
N ILE A 88 12.15 6.97 -3.42
CA ILE A 88 12.33 5.66 -2.79
C ILE A 88 13.43 4.89 -3.54
N PRO A 89 14.71 5.09 -3.18
CA PRO A 89 15.82 4.65 -4.01
C PRO A 89 16.09 3.16 -3.86
N GLY A 90 15.65 2.39 -4.87
CA GLY A 90 15.98 0.97 -5.02
C GLY A 90 15.08 0.03 -4.24
N ILE A 91 15.42 -1.26 -4.30
CA ILE A 91 14.54 -2.35 -3.83
C ILE A 91 14.45 -2.39 -2.29
N VAL A 92 15.54 -2.07 -1.57
CA VAL A 92 15.58 -2.18 -0.11
C VAL A 92 14.65 -1.16 0.58
N PRO A 93 14.68 0.16 0.25
CA PRO A 93 13.70 1.09 0.80
C PRO A 93 12.27 0.77 0.38
N LEU A 94 12.03 0.37 -0.88
CA LEU A 94 10.72 -0.08 -1.34
C LEU A 94 10.18 -1.26 -0.52
N PHE A 95 11.04 -2.22 -0.18
CA PHE A 95 10.69 -3.38 0.64
C PHE A 95 10.20 -2.93 2.02
N TRP A 96 10.97 -2.08 2.71
CA TRP A 96 10.62 -1.61 4.05
C TRP A 96 9.38 -0.72 4.04
N THR A 97 9.24 0.17 3.06
CA THR A 97 8.02 0.98 2.85
C THR A 97 6.79 0.09 2.68
N THR A 98 6.90 -0.95 1.86
CA THR A 98 5.82 -1.91 1.64
C THR A 98 5.45 -2.65 2.92
N LEU A 99 6.46 -3.05 3.70
CA LEU A 99 6.26 -3.74 4.97
C LEU A 99 5.54 -2.86 5.99
N ILE A 100 5.91 -1.57 6.08
CA ILE A 100 5.25 -0.59 6.96
C ILE A 100 3.79 -0.42 6.58
N ILE A 101 3.49 -0.18 5.30
CA ILE A 101 2.11 -0.01 4.82
C ILE A 101 1.28 -1.27 5.11
N TRP A 102 1.86 -2.46 4.88
CA TRP A 102 1.20 -3.73 5.17
C TRP A 102 0.92 -3.90 6.68
N ALA A 103 1.92 -3.63 7.53
CA ALA A 103 1.80 -3.75 8.98
C ALA A 103 0.77 -2.76 9.55
N LEU A 104 0.78 -1.51 9.05
CA LEU A 104 -0.18 -0.49 9.41
C LEU A 104 -1.61 -0.93 9.05
N GLY A 105 -1.82 -1.43 7.84
CA GLY A 105 -3.13 -1.97 7.42
C GLY A 105 -3.59 -3.14 8.29
N TYR A 106 -2.67 -4.03 8.68
CA TYR A 106 -2.97 -5.12 9.60
C TYR A 106 -3.40 -4.61 10.99
N ILE A 107 -2.65 -3.67 11.57
CA ILE A 107 -2.98 -3.08 12.88
C ILE A 107 -4.34 -2.38 12.83
N ILE A 108 -4.58 -1.55 11.82
CA ILE A 108 -5.86 -0.84 11.64
C ILE A 108 -7.02 -1.84 11.50
N SER A 109 -6.83 -2.91 10.73
CA SER A 109 -7.87 -3.94 10.58
C SER A 109 -8.19 -4.67 11.89
N LYS A 110 -7.20 -4.86 12.76
CA LYS A 110 -7.35 -5.48 14.08
C LYS A 110 -8.02 -4.53 15.08
N LEU A 111 -7.68 -3.25 15.06
CA LEU A 111 -8.24 -2.25 15.96
C LEU A 111 -9.67 -1.86 15.61
N PHE A 112 -9.97 -1.68 14.32
CA PHE A 112 -11.29 -1.30 13.83
C PHE A 112 -12.11 -2.52 13.36
N GLY A 113 -11.86 -3.66 13.99
CA GLY A 113 -12.38 -4.98 13.62
C GLY A 113 -13.81 -4.93 13.07
N LYS A 114 -13.93 -5.14 11.76
CA LYS A 114 -15.18 -5.59 11.18
C LYS A 114 -15.37 -7.02 11.71
N GLU A 115 -16.26 -7.20 12.68
CA GLU A 115 -16.67 -8.53 13.11
C GLU A 115 -17.00 -9.36 11.86
N PRO A 116 -16.47 -10.59 11.73
CA PRO A 116 -17.02 -11.50 10.73
C PRO A 116 -18.50 -11.62 11.06
N ALA A 117 -19.37 -11.25 10.11
CA ALA A 117 -20.81 -11.43 10.28
C ALA A 117 -21.03 -12.88 10.72
N PRO A 118 -21.78 -13.13 11.81
CA PRO A 118 -22.08 -14.49 12.22
C PRO A 118 -22.69 -15.19 11.01
N ILE A 119 -22.10 -16.33 10.64
CA ILE A 119 -22.69 -17.24 9.67
C ILE A 119 -24.06 -17.56 10.25
N LYS A 120 -25.12 -16.95 9.68
CA LYS A 120 -26.46 -17.47 9.88
C LYS A 120 -26.49 -18.80 9.14
N SER A 121 -26.09 -19.86 9.83
CA SER A 121 -26.56 -21.20 9.56
C SER A 121 -28.02 -21.23 10.02
N ALA A 122 -28.92 -20.95 9.08
CA ALA A 122 -30.35 -21.27 9.17
C ALA A 122 -30.87 -21.45 7.75
#